data_AF-A0A9X2Y8Y7-F1
#
_entry.id   AF-A0A9X2Y8Y7-F1
#
_cell.length_a   1.000
_cell.length_b   1.000
_cell.length_c   1.000
_cell.angle_alpha   90.00
_cell.angle_beta   90.00
_cell.angle_gamma   90.00
#
_symmetry.space_group_name_H-M   'P 1'
#
loop_
_entity.id
_entity.type
_entity.pdbx_description
1 polymer ?
#
loop_
_entity_poly.entity_id
_entity_poly.type
_entity_poly.pdbx_seq_one_letter_code
_entity_poly.pdbx_strand_id
1 'polypeptide(L)'
;MQVSHGFAASSAVFDEDHLVSCAGLVPVMTLAEQTGLPNLLADKIFIPAPKIKSGSANPAPKLATVIAGMCAGADSIDDLNIVRAGGMKTLFGDVYAPSTIGTLLREFTFGHARQLESVLREHLAALCRRVELLPGSDSGVFIDIDSLLRPVYGHAKQGASYGHTKIAGKQVLRKGLSPLATTISTPGAAPVIAGMRLRAGKTGSGKGAGRMVAQAITTARA
;
A
#
# COMPACT_ATOMS: atom_id res chain seq x y z
N MET A 1 45.50 26.77 4.17
CA MET A 1 45.51 25.45 3.52
C MET A 1 44.12 25.24 2.92
N GLN A 2 43.95 25.56 1.63
CA GLN A 2 42.71 25.28 0.90
C GLN A 2 42.68 23.79 0.57
N VAL A 3 41.61 23.11 0.94
CA VAL A 3 41.38 21.70 0.58
C VAL A 3 40.92 21.61 -0.88
N SER A 4 41.64 20.81 -1.67
CA SER A 4 41.50 20.71 -3.14
C SER A 4 40.51 19.65 -3.61
N HIS A 5 39.43 19.39 -2.87
CA HIS A 5 38.38 18.47 -3.29
C HIS A 5 37.01 19.13 -3.18
N GLY A 6 36.39 19.41 -4.33
CA GLY A 6 34.94 19.59 -4.38
C GLY A 6 34.30 18.22 -4.20
N PHE A 7 33.39 18.08 -3.23
CA PHE A 7 32.57 16.88 -3.10
C PHE A 7 31.81 16.69 -4.43
N ALA A 8 32.18 15.69 -5.22
CA ALA A 8 31.29 15.15 -6.23
C ALA A 8 29.97 14.75 -5.52
N ALA A 9 28.84 14.73 -6.24
CA ALA A 9 27.58 14.18 -5.75
C ALA A 9 27.74 12.69 -5.42
N SER A 10 28.42 12.44 -4.32
CA SER A 10 28.74 11.15 -3.74
C SER A 10 27.62 10.91 -2.75
N SER A 11 26.81 9.91 -3.05
CA SER A 11 25.85 9.36 -2.11
C SER A 11 26.61 9.09 -0.81
N ALA A 12 26.25 9.79 0.27
CA ALA A 12 26.62 9.34 1.60
C ALA A 12 25.91 7.99 1.79
N VAL A 13 26.68 6.92 1.85
CA VAL A 13 26.19 5.59 2.22
C VAL A 13 26.56 5.40 3.68
N PHE A 14 25.55 5.21 4.52
CA PHE A 14 25.76 4.79 5.90
C PHE A 14 25.81 3.26 5.90
N ASP A 15 27.02 2.71 5.96
CA ASP A 15 27.35 1.29 5.92
C ASP A 15 27.77 0.71 7.29
N GLU A 16 27.60 1.51 8.36
CA GLU A 16 27.86 1.07 9.72
C GLU A 16 26.87 -0.04 10.15
N ASP A 17 27.39 -1.21 10.51
CA ASP A 17 26.62 -2.40 10.86
C ASP A 17 25.72 -2.19 12.10
N HIS A 18 26.07 -1.22 12.94
CA HIS A 18 25.28 -0.86 14.13
C HIS A 18 24.28 0.28 13.90
N LEU A 19 24.30 0.92 12.73
CA LEU A 19 23.37 2.02 12.43
C LEU A 19 22.08 1.48 11.81
N VAL A 20 20.96 1.84 12.44
CA VAL A 20 19.61 1.48 11.98
C VAL A 20 18.87 2.75 11.56
N SER A 21 18.70 2.95 10.26
CA SER A 21 18.06 4.14 9.68
C SER A 21 16.55 4.23 9.96
N CYS A 22 15.88 3.08 10.08
CA CYS A 22 14.42 3.00 10.21
C CYS A 22 13.99 2.21 11.46
N ALA A 23 14.62 2.45 12.62
CA ALA A 23 14.28 1.76 13.87
C ALA A 23 12.80 1.91 14.28
N GLY A 24 12.14 3.01 13.87
CA GLY A 24 10.71 3.22 14.05
C GLY A 24 9.81 2.18 13.36
N LEU A 25 10.33 1.40 12.41
CA LEU A 25 9.59 0.27 11.83
C LEU A 25 9.35 -0.85 12.84
N VAL A 26 10.19 -1.00 13.87
CA VAL A 26 10.03 -2.06 14.88
C VAL A 26 8.64 -1.98 15.52
N PRO A 27 8.23 -0.88 16.18
CA PRO A 27 6.90 -0.81 16.78
C PRO A 27 5.76 -0.89 15.73
N VAL A 28 5.95 -0.37 14.51
CA VAL A 28 4.95 -0.43 13.43
C VAL A 28 4.69 -1.87 12.99
N MET A 29 5.76 -2.62 12.72
CA MET A 29 5.66 -4.01 12.27
C MET A 29 5.27 -4.96 13.41
N THR A 30 5.68 -4.67 14.65
CA THR A 30 5.17 -5.37 15.84
C THR A 30 3.65 -5.17 16.00
N LEU A 31 3.12 -3.96 15.82
CA LEU A 31 1.67 -3.74 15.83
C LEU A 31 0.98 -4.52 14.70
N ALA A 32 1.57 -4.52 13.50
CA ALA A 32 1.05 -5.27 12.36
C ALA A 32 0.98 -6.78 12.65
N GLU A 33 2.02 -7.35 13.27
CA GLU A 33 2.05 -8.75 13.71
C GLU A 33 1.00 -9.04 14.79
N GLN A 34 0.92 -8.21 15.84
CA GLN A 34 -0.06 -8.36 16.92
C GLN A 34 -1.52 -8.25 16.43
N THR A 35 -1.74 -7.56 15.32
CA THR A 35 -3.05 -7.43 14.68
C THR A 35 -3.26 -8.44 13.54
N GLY A 36 -2.36 -9.41 13.39
CA GLY A 36 -2.52 -10.57 12.52
C GLY A 36 -2.25 -10.32 11.04
N LEU A 37 -1.62 -9.21 10.65
CA LEU A 37 -1.35 -8.90 9.24
C LEU A 37 -0.58 -10.02 8.51
N PRO A 38 0.50 -10.61 9.06
CA PRO A 38 1.21 -11.70 8.38
C PRO A 38 0.32 -12.91 8.11
N ASN A 39 -0.52 -13.28 9.07
CA ASN A 39 -1.46 -14.41 8.96
C ASN A 39 -2.53 -14.11 7.90
N LEU A 40 -3.13 -12.91 7.94
CA LEU A 40 -4.11 -12.47 6.94
C LEU A 40 -3.51 -12.49 5.52
N LEU A 41 -2.25 -12.07 5.35
CA LEU A 41 -1.57 -12.15 4.07
C LEU A 41 -1.33 -13.60 3.63
N ALA A 42 -0.92 -14.48 4.55
CA ALA A 42 -0.68 -15.89 4.25
C ALA A 42 -1.98 -16.62 3.85
N ASP A 43 -3.08 -16.33 4.54
CA ASP A 43 -4.36 -17.01 4.34
C ASP A 43 -5.09 -16.54 3.07
N LYS A 44 -4.95 -15.25 2.72
CA LYS A 44 -5.77 -14.64 1.67
C LYS A 44 -5.08 -14.48 0.34
N ILE A 45 -3.75 -14.43 0.32
CA ILE A 45 -3.00 -14.22 -0.92
C ILE A 45 -2.71 -15.56 -1.55
N PHE A 46 -3.48 -15.86 -2.60
CA PHE A 46 -3.40 -17.10 -3.32
C PHE A 46 -3.21 -16.86 -4.81
N ILE A 47 -2.08 -17.36 -5.34
CA ILE A 47 -1.68 -17.25 -6.74
C ILE A 47 -1.59 -18.68 -7.29
N PRO A 48 -2.69 -19.23 -7.86
CA PRO A 48 -2.77 -20.65 -8.24
C PRO A 48 -1.84 -21.02 -9.40
N ALA A 49 -1.65 -20.11 -10.34
CA ALA A 49 -0.88 -20.34 -11.56
C ALA A 49 0.12 -19.17 -11.73
N PRO A 50 1.29 -19.22 -11.08
CA PRO A 50 2.30 -18.18 -11.24
C PRO A 50 2.96 -18.30 -12.62
N LYS A 51 3.29 -17.16 -13.24
CA LYS A 51 4.02 -17.09 -14.52
C LYS A 51 5.41 -17.71 -14.40
N ILE A 52 6.05 -17.57 -13.25
CA ILE A 52 7.30 -18.28 -12.91
C ILE A 52 7.19 -18.94 -11.55
N LYS A 53 7.87 -20.08 -11.35
CA LYS A 53 7.76 -20.89 -10.12
C LYS A 53 8.05 -20.10 -8.83
N SER A 54 9.01 -19.18 -8.87
CA SER A 54 9.37 -18.34 -7.71
C SER A 54 8.44 -17.14 -7.49
N GLY A 55 7.52 -16.87 -8.43
CA GLY A 55 6.58 -15.75 -8.42
C GLY A 55 5.59 -15.82 -7.26
N SER A 56 5.18 -17.00 -6.84
CA SER A 56 4.24 -17.19 -5.72
C SER A 56 4.89 -17.71 -4.44
N ALA A 57 6.22 -17.90 -4.40
CA ALA A 57 6.90 -18.38 -3.19
C ALA A 57 6.84 -17.30 -2.09
N ASN A 58 6.48 -17.69 -0.86
CA ASN A 58 6.46 -16.84 0.34
C ASN A 58 5.81 -15.45 0.11
N PRO A 59 4.55 -15.36 -0.34
CA PRO A 59 3.94 -14.08 -0.70
C PRO A 59 3.75 -13.17 0.52
N ALA A 60 3.42 -13.74 1.68
CA ALA A 60 3.15 -12.97 2.90
C ALA A 60 4.35 -12.14 3.38
N PRO A 61 5.54 -12.71 3.65
CA PRO A 61 6.67 -11.90 4.13
C PRO A 61 7.25 -10.98 3.05
N LYS A 62 7.11 -11.32 1.76
CA LYS A 62 7.40 -10.39 0.65
C LYS A 62 6.47 -9.18 0.62
N LEU A 63 5.17 -9.37 0.85
CA LEU A 63 4.21 -8.27 0.95
C LEU A 63 4.42 -7.45 2.22
N ALA A 64 4.76 -8.08 3.34
CA ALA A 64 5.17 -7.38 4.56
C ALA A 64 6.41 -6.51 4.33
N THR A 65 7.40 -6.98 3.54
CA THR A 65 8.56 -6.18 3.11
C THR A 65 8.14 -4.94 2.33
N VAL A 66 7.16 -5.06 1.41
CA VAL A 66 6.63 -3.89 0.67
C VAL A 66 5.99 -2.89 1.62
N ILE A 67 5.15 -3.35 2.54
CA ILE A 67 4.46 -2.49 3.51
C ILE A 67 5.48 -1.78 4.41
N ALA A 68 6.46 -2.52 4.94
CA ALA A 68 7.54 -1.95 5.76
C ALA A 68 8.36 -0.91 4.98
N GLY A 69 8.71 -1.19 3.72
CA GLY A 69 9.40 -0.24 2.85
C GLY A 69 8.57 1.03 2.62
N MET A 70 7.27 0.92 2.34
CA MET A 70 6.38 2.08 2.19
C MET A 70 6.29 2.90 3.48
N CYS A 71 6.23 2.26 4.65
CA CYS A 71 6.28 2.95 5.95
C CYS A 71 7.63 3.66 6.18
N ALA A 72 8.71 3.15 5.58
CA ALA A 72 10.05 3.76 5.63
C ALA A 72 10.25 4.88 4.59
N GLY A 73 9.27 5.13 3.73
CA GLY A 73 9.33 6.16 2.68
C GLY A 73 9.73 5.65 1.30
N ALA A 74 9.75 4.33 1.05
CA ALA A 74 9.97 3.79 -0.29
C ALA A 74 8.84 4.18 -1.24
N ASP A 75 9.18 4.84 -2.35
CA ASP A 75 8.23 5.24 -3.40
C ASP A 75 8.36 4.38 -4.68
N SER A 76 9.49 3.69 -4.82
CA SER A 76 9.81 2.79 -5.93
C SER A 76 10.10 1.36 -5.44
N ILE A 77 10.14 0.39 -6.38
CA ILE A 77 10.55 -0.99 -6.04
C ILE A 77 12.02 -1.01 -5.59
N ASP A 78 12.87 -0.18 -6.18
CA ASP A 78 14.30 -0.13 -5.86
C ASP A 78 14.54 0.43 -4.45
N ASP A 79 13.69 1.36 -4.02
CA ASP A 79 13.75 1.96 -2.68
C ASP A 79 13.47 0.95 -1.57
N LEU A 80 12.87 -0.20 -1.87
CA LEU A 80 12.67 -1.28 -0.87
C LEU A 80 14.01 -1.81 -0.34
N ASN A 81 15.15 -1.45 -0.93
CA ASN A 81 16.45 -1.68 -0.29
C ASN A 81 16.62 -0.95 1.04
N ILE A 82 15.83 0.10 1.34
CA ILE A 82 15.90 0.83 2.60
C ILE A 82 15.72 -0.08 3.82
N VAL A 83 14.85 -1.09 3.72
CA VAL A 83 14.63 -2.06 4.81
C VAL A 83 15.73 -3.13 4.92
N ARG A 84 16.73 -3.09 4.04
CA ARG A 84 17.87 -4.02 3.99
C ARG A 84 19.22 -3.32 4.21
N ALA A 85 19.23 -2.01 4.41
CA ALA A 85 20.42 -1.19 4.57
C ALA A 85 20.94 -1.19 6.02
N GLY A 86 22.26 -1.08 6.19
CA GLY A 86 22.92 -1.04 7.50
C GLY A 86 22.51 -2.21 8.42
N GLY A 87 22.32 -1.90 9.71
CA GLY A 87 21.94 -2.86 10.75
C GLY A 87 20.50 -3.40 10.70
N MET A 88 19.71 -3.08 9.67
CA MET A 88 18.29 -3.50 9.58
C MET A 88 18.09 -5.02 9.66
N LYS A 89 19.04 -5.81 9.15
CA LYS A 89 18.98 -7.29 9.19
C LYS A 89 19.14 -7.87 10.60
N THR A 90 19.67 -7.09 11.54
CA THR A 90 19.72 -7.46 12.96
C THR A 90 18.33 -7.36 13.61
N LEU A 91 17.45 -6.50 13.08
CA LEU A 91 16.10 -6.28 13.59
C LEU A 91 15.03 -7.11 12.86
N PHE A 92 15.24 -7.40 11.57
CA PHE A 92 14.26 -8.08 10.73
C PHE A 92 14.89 -9.25 9.95
N GLY A 93 14.35 -10.46 10.14
CA GLY A 93 14.86 -11.68 9.51
C GLY A 93 14.37 -11.92 8.07
N ASP A 94 13.10 -11.59 7.78
CA ASP A 94 12.45 -11.93 6.50
C ASP A 94 12.32 -10.73 5.54
N VAL A 95 13.43 -10.06 5.24
CA VAL A 95 13.44 -8.89 4.34
C VAL A 95 13.98 -9.26 2.95
N TYR A 96 13.19 -8.98 1.91
CA TYR A 96 13.48 -9.40 0.54
C TYR A 96 14.03 -8.29 -0.35
N ALA A 97 14.94 -8.67 -1.27
CA ALA A 97 15.50 -7.74 -2.24
C ALA A 97 14.43 -7.20 -3.23
N PRO A 98 14.60 -5.98 -3.76
CA PRO A 98 13.73 -5.40 -4.80
C PRO A 98 13.42 -6.33 -5.96
N SER A 99 14.42 -7.06 -6.46
CA SER A 99 14.25 -8.01 -7.56
C SER A 99 13.29 -9.17 -7.20
N THR A 100 13.41 -9.69 -5.98
CA THR A 100 12.53 -10.74 -5.45
C THR A 100 11.10 -10.24 -5.25
N ILE A 101 10.94 -9.01 -4.76
CA ILE A 101 9.63 -8.36 -4.65
C ILE A 101 9.02 -8.12 -6.04
N GLY A 102 9.80 -7.59 -6.97
CA GLY A 102 9.35 -7.36 -8.35
C GLY A 102 8.89 -8.65 -9.04
N THR A 103 9.52 -9.78 -8.75
CA THR A 103 9.06 -11.10 -9.22
C THR A 103 7.65 -11.42 -8.71
N LEU A 104 7.37 -11.23 -7.42
CA LEU A 104 6.02 -11.42 -6.86
C LEU A 104 5.01 -10.45 -7.48
N LEU A 105 5.34 -9.15 -7.53
CA LEU A 105 4.40 -8.12 -8.00
C LEU A 105 4.02 -8.30 -9.48
N ARG A 106 4.86 -8.92 -10.31
CA ARG A 106 4.53 -9.27 -11.70
C ARG A 106 3.45 -10.34 -11.82
N GLU A 107 3.18 -11.12 -10.76
CA GLU A 107 2.08 -12.08 -10.71
C GLU A 107 0.74 -11.42 -10.38
N PHE A 108 0.72 -10.18 -9.89
CA PHE A 108 -0.50 -9.55 -9.45
C PHE A 108 -1.43 -9.21 -10.62
N THR A 109 -2.69 -9.61 -10.47
CA THR A 109 -3.79 -9.27 -11.37
C THR A 109 -4.83 -8.47 -10.58
N PHE A 110 -5.90 -8.05 -11.25
CA PHE A 110 -7.04 -7.46 -10.56
C PHE A 110 -7.59 -8.37 -9.46
N GLY A 111 -7.63 -9.68 -9.66
CA GLY A 111 -8.08 -10.65 -8.65
C GLY A 111 -7.20 -10.65 -7.39
N HIS A 112 -5.88 -10.58 -7.55
CA HIS A 112 -4.94 -10.52 -6.43
C HIS A 112 -5.06 -9.18 -5.67
N ALA A 113 -5.31 -8.07 -6.37
CA ALA A 113 -5.62 -6.80 -5.72
C ALA A 113 -6.92 -6.88 -4.88
N ARG A 114 -7.93 -7.64 -5.33
CA ARG A 114 -9.15 -7.91 -4.54
C ARG A 114 -8.89 -8.75 -3.29
N GLN A 115 -7.91 -9.66 -3.34
CA GLN A 115 -7.46 -10.41 -2.16
C GLN A 115 -6.81 -9.46 -1.14
N LEU A 116 -5.94 -8.54 -1.58
CA LEU A 116 -5.37 -7.51 -0.71
C LEU A 116 -6.44 -6.59 -0.09
N GLU A 117 -7.48 -6.21 -0.85
CA GLU A 117 -8.62 -5.49 -0.26
C GLU A 117 -9.32 -6.30 0.83
N SER A 118 -9.31 -7.64 0.74
CA SER A 118 -9.84 -8.52 1.78
C SER A 118 -8.96 -8.54 3.03
N VAL A 119 -7.64 -8.47 2.86
CA VAL A 119 -6.69 -8.29 3.96
C VAL A 119 -6.92 -6.96 4.65
N LEU A 120 -6.99 -5.86 3.88
CA LEU A 120 -7.19 -4.50 4.40
C LEU A 120 -8.42 -4.40 5.32
N ARG A 121 -9.57 -4.94 4.90
CA ARG A 121 -10.81 -4.83 5.69
C ARG A 121 -10.71 -5.57 7.02
N GLU A 122 -10.20 -6.80 7.02
CA GLU A 122 -10.07 -7.58 8.25
C GLU A 122 -8.96 -7.07 9.16
N HIS A 123 -7.86 -6.58 8.58
CA HIS A 123 -6.78 -5.97 9.34
C HIS A 123 -7.22 -4.65 9.98
N LEU A 124 -8.03 -3.84 9.29
CA LEU A 124 -8.62 -2.62 9.87
C LEU A 124 -9.49 -2.93 11.09
N ALA A 125 -10.36 -3.95 11.02
CA ALA A 125 -11.15 -4.37 12.16
C ALA A 125 -10.26 -4.88 13.33
N ALA A 126 -9.20 -5.64 13.01
CA ALA A 126 -8.24 -6.08 14.02
C ALA A 126 -7.47 -4.92 14.66
N LEU A 127 -7.10 -3.90 13.89
CA LEU A 127 -6.50 -2.66 14.39
C LEU A 127 -7.43 -1.94 15.35
N CYS A 128 -8.70 -1.72 14.99
CA CYS A 128 -9.68 -1.05 15.86
C CYS A 128 -9.96 -1.80 17.17
N ARG A 129 -9.77 -3.14 17.22
CA ARG A 129 -9.85 -3.90 18.47
C ARG A 129 -8.61 -3.74 19.35
N ARG A 130 -7.47 -3.39 18.77
CA ARG A 130 -6.18 -3.31 19.48
C ARG A 130 -5.85 -1.88 19.92
N VAL A 131 -6.25 -0.89 19.13
CA VAL A 131 -5.99 0.54 19.33
C VAL A 131 -7.26 1.33 19.06
N GLU A 132 -7.41 2.46 19.74
CA GLU A 132 -8.56 3.36 19.59
C GLU A 132 -8.42 4.21 18.30
N LEU A 133 -8.53 3.55 17.14
CA LEU A 133 -8.31 4.17 15.83
C LEU A 133 -9.51 5.04 15.38
N LEU A 134 -10.71 4.68 15.82
CA LEU A 134 -11.98 5.35 15.51
C LEU A 134 -12.79 5.60 16.80
N PRO A 135 -12.30 6.44 17.73
CA PRO A 135 -13.03 6.79 18.95
C PRO A 135 -14.45 7.26 18.64
N GLY A 136 -15.44 6.77 19.39
CA GLY A 136 -16.86 7.11 19.22
C GLY A 136 -17.58 6.36 18.08
N SER A 137 -16.97 5.31 17.51
CA SER A 137 -17.58 4.52 16.43
C SER A 137 -18.87 3.79 16.84
N ASP A 138 -19.07 3.57 18.14
CA ASP A 138 -20.27 3.03 18.76
C ASP A 138 -21.47 3.98 18.67
N SER A 139 -21.23 5.30 18.72
CA SER A 139 -22.26 6.33 18.57
C SER A 139 -22.64 6.59 17.12
N GLY A 140 -21.71 6.33 16.19
CA GLY A 140 -21.93 6.47 14.76
C GLY A 140 -20.64 6.72 14.00
N VAL A 141 -20.65 6.36 12.72
CA VAL A 141 -19.53 6.58 11.80
C VAL A 141 -20.01 7.25 10.52
N PHE A 142 -19.12 7.98 9.87
CA PHE A 142 -19.32 8.50 8.52
C PHE A 142 -18.57 7.60 7.54
N ILE A 143 -19.23 7.28 6.43
CA ILE A 143 -18.60 6.56 5.31
C ILE A 143 -18.58 7.51 4.13
N ASP A 144 -17.38 7.80 3.65
CA ASP A 144 -17.19 8.59 2.43
C ASP A 144 -16.66 7.71 1.30
N ILE A 145 -16.95 8.14 0.06
CA ILE A 145 -16.50 7.46 -1.14
C ILE A 145 -16.07 8.45 -2.21
N ASP A 146 -14.78 8.38 -2.55
CA ASP A 146 -14.18 9.26 -3.53
C ASP A 146 -13.74 8.50 -4.78
N SER A 147 -14.27 8.92 -5.92
CA SER A 147 -13.72 8.55 -7.21
C SER A 147 -12.66 9.57 -7.60
N LEU A 148 -11.40 9.15 -7.53
CA LEU A 148 -10.26 9.97 -7.91
C LEU A 148 -9.94 9.79 -9.39
N LEU A 149 -9.26 10.78 -9.96
CA LEU A 149 -8.54 10.64 -11.21
C LEU A 149 -7.05 10.93 -10.95
N ARG A 150 -6.22 9.92 -11.17
CA ARG A 150 -4.77 10.03 -11.02
C ARG A 150 -4.10 10.03 -12.40
N PRO A 151 -3.53 11.17 -12.81
CA PRO A 151 -2.82 11.29 -14.07
C PRO A 151 -1.65 10.33 -14.12
N VAL A 152 -1.37 9.78 -15.29
CA VAL A 152 -0.14 9.01 -15.51
C VAL A 152 0.53 9.48 -16.79
N TYR A 153 1.85 9.41 -16.77
CA TYR A 153 2.70 9.80 -17.88
C TYR A 153 3.35 8.52 -18.44
N GLY A 154 3.34 8.37 -19.76
CA GLY A 154 3.87 7.18 -20.44
C GLY A 154 2.81 6.26 -21.06
N HIS A 155 3.26 5.46 -22.03
CA HIS A 155 2.37 4.63 -22.85
C HIS A 155 2.07 3.27 -22.20
N ALA A 156 3.04 2.68 -21.50
CA ALA A 156 3.00 1.30 -21.02
C ALA A 156 2.23 1.06 -19.70
N LYS A 157 1.74 2.11 -19.01
CA LYS A 157 1.03 1.93 -17.74
C LYS A 157 -0.28 1.16 -17.97
N GLN A 158 -0.35 -0.07 -17.47
CA GLN A 158 -1.53 -0.92 -17.62
C GLN A 158 -2.79 -0.27 -17.05
N GLY A 159 -3.91 -0.39 -17.78
CA GLY A 159 -5.20 0.17 -17.38
C GLY A 159 -5.31 1.69 -17.54
N ALA A 160 -4.22 2.38 -17.84
CA ALA A 160 -4.25 3.82 -18.07
C ALA A 160 -4.95 4.15 -19.39
N SER A 161 -5.96 5.00 -19.32
CA SER A 161 -6.72 5.42 -20.49
C SER A 161 -7.24 6.84 -20.31
N TYR A 162 -7.66 7.46 -21.41
CA TYR A 162 -8.34 8.76 -21.34
C TYR A 162 -9.72 8.59 -20.69
N GLY A 163 -10.00 9.44 -19.69
CA GLY A 163 -11.22 9.39 -18.90
C GLY A 163 -12.01 10.69 -18.89
N HIS A 164 -13.17 10.66 -18.25
CA HIS A 164 -14.11 11.79 -18.10
C HIS A 164 -13.61 12.78 -17.04
N THR A 165 -12.56 13.54 -17.36
CA THR A 165 -12.03 14.57 -16.45
C THR A 165 -12.74 15.89 -16.67
N LYS A 166 -13.05 16.63 -15.60
CA LYS A 166 -13.41 18.04 -15.68
C LYS A 166 -12.38 18.89 -14.95
N ILE A 167 -11.90 19.95 -15.58
CA ILE A 167 -11.01 20.95 -14.99
C ILE A 167 -11.67 22.31 -15.19
N ALA A 168 -11.94 23.01 -14.08
CA ALA A 168 -12.66 24.30 -14.08
C ALA A 168 -13.96 24.26 -14.91
N GLY A 169 -14.77 23.21 -14.72
CA GLY A 169 -16.03 22.99 -15.43
C GLY A 169 -15.91 22.47 -16.87
N LYS A 170 -14.72 22.51 -17.49
CA LYS A 170 -14.50 22.04 -18.86
C LYS A 170 -14.12 20.57 -18.89
N GLN A 171 -14.73 19.80 -19.80
CA GLN A 171 -14.32 18.43 -20.04
C GLN A 171 -12.93 18.41 -20.70
N VAL A 172 -12.01 17.67 -20.11
CA VAL A 172 -10.66 17.47 -20.63
C VAL A 172 -10.39 15.97 -20.70
N LEU A 173 -9.82 15.51 -21.82
CA LEU A 173 -9.35 14.13 -21.91
C LEU A 173 -7.96 14.06 -21.28
N ARG A 174 -7.88 13.52 -20.07
CA ARG A 174 -6.60 13.25 -19.39
C ARG A 174 -6.38 11.75 -19.30
N LYS A 175 -5.19 11.29 -19.72
CA LYS A 175 -4.78 9.90 -19.52
C LYS A 175 -4.48 9.69 -18.05
N GLY A 176 -5.10 8.68 -17.46
CA GLY A 176 -4.96 8.41 -16.04
C GLY A 176 -5.50 7.06 -15.64
N LEU A 177 -5.49 6.84 -14.34
CA LEU A 177 -6.21 5.79 -13.64
C LEU A 177 -7.32 6.44 -12.81
N SER A 178 -8.37 5.68 -12.51
CA SER A 178 -9.51 6.20 -11.76
C SER A 178 -9.70 5.44 -10.45
N PRO A 179 -8.84 5.64 -9.43
CA PRO A 179 -9.01 5.01 -8.13
C PRO A 179 -10.39 5.30 -7.53
N LEU A 180 -10.92 4.34 -6.79
CA LEU A 180 -12.09 4.51 -5.95
C LEU A 180 -11.66 4.18 -4.52
N ALA A 181 -11.84 5.12 -3.61
CA ALA A 181 -11.47 4.97 -2.21
C ALA A 181 -12.72 5.07 -1.36
N THR A 182 -12.81 4.26 -0.31
CA THR A 182 -13.80 4.43 0.76
C THR A 182 -13.09 4.65 2.06
N THR A 183 -13.57 5.61 2.85
CA THR A 183 -13.04 5.90 4.18
C THR A 183 -14.12 5.74 5.24
N ILE A 184 -13.68 5.52 6.48
CA ILE A 184 -14.52 5.54 7.68
C ILE A 184 -13.95 6.62 8.60
N SER A 185 -14.80 7.45 9.18
CA SER A 185 -14.40 8.45 10.18
C SER A 185 -15.45 8.58 11.28
N THR A 186 -15.07 9.24 12.37
CA THR A 186 -15.98 9.66 13.46
C THR A 186 -15.78 11.17 13.69
N PRO A 187 -16.63 11.85 14.47
CA PRO A 187 -16.38 13.25 14.85
C PRO A 187 -15.02 13.46 15.54
N GLY A 188 -14.49 12.43 16.22
CA GLY A 188 -13.23 12.49 16.97
C GLY A 188 -12.01 11.91 16.24
N ALA A 189 -12.16 11.41 15.00
CA ALA A 189 -11.10 10.69 14.30
C ALA A 189 -10.97 11.12 12.83
N ALA A 190 -9.73 11.24 12.37
CA ALA A 190 -9.46 11.44 10.95
C ALA A 190 -9.93 10.23 10.10
N PRO A 191 -10.26 10.43 8.82
CA PRO A 191 -10.69 9.33 7.96
C PRO A 191 -9.62 8.25 7.79
N VAL A 192 -10.00 6.99 8.02
CA VAL A 192 -9.17 5.80 7.75
C VAL A 192 -9.64 5.11 6.49
N ILE A 193 -8.70 4.58 5.69
CA ILE A 193 -9.03 3.91 4.42
C ILE A 193 -9.63 2.53 4.72
N ALA A 194 -10.92 2.36 4.41
CA ALA A 194 -11.63 1.10 4.53
C ALA A 194 -11.59 0.26 3.23
N GLY A 195 -11.22 0.88 2.11
CA GLY A 195 -11.12 0.22 0.82
C GLY A 195 -10.47 1.11 -0.23
N MET A 196 -9.69 0.50 -1.13
CA MET A 196 -9.08 1.18 -2.26
C MET A 196 -9.11 0.26 -3.49
N ARG A 197 -9.58 0.78 -4.63
CA ARG A 197 -9.65 0.07 -5.90
C ARG A 197 -9.05 0.87 -7.01
N LEU A 198 -8.01 0.34 -7.64
CA LEU A 198 -7.50 0.89 -8.87
C LEU A 198 -8.38 0.46 -10.04
N ARG A 199 -8.85 1.42 -10.84
CA ARG A 199 -9.68 1.16 -12.03
C ARG A 199 -9.07 1.85 -13.24
N ALA A 200 -9.45 1.39 -14.43
CA ALA A 200 -9.00 2.00 -15.68
C ALA A 200 -9.46 3.47 -15.76
N GLY A 201 -8.67 4.33 -16.42
CA GLY A 201 -8.96 5.78 -16.48
C GLY A 201 -10.33 6.14 -17.06
N LYS A 202 -10.82 5.35 -18.00
CA LYS A 202 -12.14 5.53 -18.65
C LYS A 202 -13.32 5.09 -17.78
N THR A 203 -13.06 4.59 -16.57
CA THR A 203 -14.11 4.06 -15.69
C THR A 203 -14.91 5.20 -15.08
N GLY A 204 -16.22 5.24 -15.37
CA GLY A 204 -17.15 6.21 -14.80
C GLY A 204 -17.14 6.23 -13.26
N SER A 205 -17.33 7.40 -12.66
CA SER A 205 -17.12 7.61 -11.21
C SER A 205 -17.93 6.63 -10.34
N GLY A 206 -19.22 6.45 -10.62
CA GLY A 206 -20.10 5.56 -9.86
C GLY A 206 -19.86 4.05 -10.07
N LYS A 207 -19.02 3.64 -11.02
CA LYS A 207 -18.83 2.22 -11.34
C LYS A 207 -18.16 1.49 -10.16
N GLY A 208 -18.92 0.62 -9.51
CA GLY A 208 -18.46 -0.17 -8.37
C GLY A 208 -18.67 0.51 -7.01
N ALA A 209 -19.21 1.73 -6.97
CA ALA A 209 -19.43 2.52 -5.76
C ALA A 209 -20.35 1.80 -4.76
N GLY A 210 -21.54 1.37 -5.19
CA GLY A 210 -22.49 0.68 -4.29
C GLY A 210 -21.88 -0.57 -3.61
N ARG A 211 -21.09 -1.36 -4.34
CA ARG A 211 -20.39 -2.51 -3.76
C ARG A 211 -19.27 -2.10 -2.80
N MET A 212 -18.56 -0.99 -3.06
CA MET A 212 -17.55 -0.49 -2.13
C MET A 212 -18.17 0.05 -0.84
N VAL A 213 -19.26 0.82 -0.95
CA VAL A 213 -20.01 1.31 0.21
C VAL A 213 -20.56 0.16 1.04
N ALA A 214 -21.19 -0.85 0.42
CA ALA A 214 -21.67 -2.03 1.15
C ALA A 214 -20.54 -2.77 1.90
N GLN A 215 -19.36 -2.86 1.29
CA GLN A 215 -18.18 -3.44 1.95
C GLN A 215 -17.69 -2.56 3.10
N ALA A 216 -17.63 -1.24 2.94
CA ALA A 216 -17.24 -0.31 4.01
C ALA A 216 -18.22 -0.35 5.19
N ILE A 217 -19.53 -0.44 4.93
CA ILE A 217 -20.56 -0.65 5.96
C ILE A 217 -20.32 -1.96 6.71
N THR A 218 -19.97 -3.03 5.99
CA THR A 218 -19.65 -4.32 6.62
C THR A 218 -18.41 -4.20 7.50
N THR A 219 -17.35 -3.55 7.02
CA THR A 219 -16.13 -3.29 7.79
C THR A 219 -16.40 -2.46 9.04
N ALA A 220 -17.24 -1.42 8.93
CA ALA A 220 -17.58 -0.55 10.06
C ALA A 220 -18.36 -1.25 11.17
N ARG A 221 -18.99 -2.40 10.87
CA ARG A 221 -19.76 -3.20 11.82
C ARG A 221 -18.97 -4.33 12.49
N ALA A 222 -17.73 -4.58 12.04
CA ALA A 222 -16.89 -5.70 12.47
C ALA A 222 -15.89 -5.30 13.55
#